data_AF-A0A140NH81-F1
#
_entry.id   AF-A0A140NH81-F1
#
_cell.length_a   1.000
_cell.length_b   1.000
_cell.length_c   1.000
_cell.angle_alpha   90.00
_cell.angle_beta   90.00
_cell.angle_gamma   90.00
#
_symmetry.space_group_name_H-M   'P 1'
#
loop_
_entity.id
_entity.type
_entity.pdbx_description
1 polymer ?
#
loop_
_entity_poly.entity_id
_entity_poly.type
_entity_poly.pdbx_seq_one_letter_code
_entity_poly.pdbx_strand_id
1 'polypeptide(L)'
;MIGGPVGDKIGRKYVIWFSILGVAPFTLMLPHASLYWTSILTVIIGLILASAFSAILVYAQDLIPGKTGMISGLFFGLAFGMGGVGAAVLGQIADKTSIEQVYQYCAFLPLLGIFTVLLPNLEQK
;
A
#
# COMPACT_ATOMS: atom_id res chain seq x y z
N MET A 1 1.29 -9.94 8.88
CA MET A 1 1.63 -10.19 10.31
C MET A 1 3.13 -10.27 10.60
N ILE A 2 4.04 -9.95 9.66
CA ILE A 2 5.49 -9.84 9.95
C ILE A 2 5.94 -8.36 10.09
N GLY A 3 5.25 -7.43 9.41
CA GLY A 3 5.57 -6.00 9.48
C GLY A 3 5.49 -5.36 10.88
N GLY A 4 4.64 -5.87 11.77
CA GLY A 4 4.53 -5.37 13.15
C GLY A 4 5.79 -5.66 13.98
N PRO A 5 6.15 -6.94 14.22
CA PRO A 5 7.33 -7.31 14.99
C PRO A 5 8.65 -6.79 14.42
N VAL A 6 8.75 -6.67 13.09
CA VAL A 6 9.94 -6.12 12.41
C VAL A 6 9.97 -4.59 12.49
N GLY A 7 8.81 -3.92 12.40
CA GLY A 7 8.67 -2.48 12.57
C GLY A 7 9.06 -1.99 13.96
N ASP A 8 8.82 -2.81 14.98
CA ASP A 8 9.20 -2.53 16.36
C ASP A 8 10.71 -2.70 16.64
N LYS A 9 11.51 -3.25 15.70
CA LYS A 9 12.98 -3.36 15.87
C LYS A 9 13.80 -2.46 14.94
N ILE A 10 13.31 -2.21 13.73
CA ILE A 10 14.04 -1.48 12.68
C ILE A 10 13.55 -0.03 12.54
N GLY A 11 12.41 0.30 13.16
CA GLY A 11 11.74 1.59 13.01
C GLY A 11 10.63 1.50 11.97
N ARG A 12 9.41 1.83 12.41
CA ARG A 12 8.17 1.65 11.61
C ARG A 12 8.19 2.41 10.29
N LYS A 13 8.83 3.59 10.25
CA LYS A 13 9.02 4.36 9.02
C LYS A 13 9.75 3.56 7.94
N TYR A 14 10.85 2.89 8.30
CA TYR A 14 11.65 2.11 7.34
C TYR A 14 10.89 0.90 6.82
N VAL A 15 10.10 0.24 7.68
CA VAL A 15 9.26 -0.89 7.26
C VAL A 15 8.18 -0.43 6.30
N ILE A 16 7.52 0.70 6.55
CA ILE A 16 6.54 1.28 5.61
C ILE A 16 7.21 1.62 4.28
N TRP A 17 8.33 2.34 4.33
CA TRP A 17 9.04 2.80 3.13
C TRP A 17 9.55 1.63 2.28
N PHE A 18 10.21 0.65 2.88
CA PHE A 18 10.70 -0.55 2.20
C PHE A 18 9.56 -1.40 1.65
N SER A 19 8.44 -1.52 2.37
CA SER A 19 7.31 -2.33 1.89
C SER A 19 6.61 -1.67 0.69
N ILE A 20 6.38 -0.35 0.71
CA ILE A 20 5.70 0.33 -0.41
C ILE A 20 6.63 0.45 -1.62
N LEU A 21 7.88 0.88 -1.45
CA LEU A 21 8.81 0.96 -2.58
C LEU A 21 9.26 -0.42 -3.06
N GLY A 22 9.36 -1.40 -2.17
CA GLY A 22 9.67 -2.78 -2.53
C GLY A 22 8.62 -3.42 -3.43
N VAL A 23 7.38 -2.90 -3.45
CA VAL A 23 6.32 -3.36 -4.36
C VAL A 23 6.41 -2.73 -5.76
N ALA A 24 7.11 -1.61 -5.91
CA ALA A 24 7.28 -0.89 -7.18
C ALA A 24 7.86 -1.76 -8.31
N PRO A 25 8.95 -2.55 -8.13
CA PRO A 25 9.46 -3.38 -9.22
C PRO A 25 8.42 -4.42 -9.72
N PHE A 26 7.65 -5.02 -8.81
CA PHE A 26 6.64 -6.02 -9.17
C PHE A 26 5.45 -5.40 -9.90
N THR A 27 5.02 -4.21 -9.48
CA THR A 27 3.93 -3.47 -10.13
C THR A 27 4.33 -2.87 -11.48
N LEU A 28 5.59 -2.47 -11.66
CA LEU A 28 6.11 -2.04 -12.96
C LEU A 28 6.28 -3.19 -13.97
N MET A 29 6.48 -4.42 -13.49
CA MET A 29 6.54 -5.62 -14.34
C MET A 29 5.15 -6.09 -14.81
N LEU A 30 4.08 -5.78 -14.06
CA LEU A 30 2.71 -6.24 -14.32
C LEU A 30 2.18 -5.96 -15.74
N PRO A 31 2.33 -4.75 -16.32
CA PRO A 31 1.84 -4.44 -17.66
C PRO A 31 2.53 -5.24 -18.78
N HIS A 32 3.69 -5.82 -18.48
CA HIS A 32 4.53 -6.57 -19.44
C HIS A 32 4.40 -8.09 -19.23
N ALA A 33 3.64 -8.53 -18.24
CA ALA A 33 3.51 -9.92 -17.84
C ALA A 33 2.39 -10.64 -18.63
N SER A 34 2.57 -11.93 -18.88
CA SER A 34 1.49 -12.78 -19.41
C SER A 34 0.46 -13.12 -18.32
N LEU A 35 -0.72 -13.59 -18.71
CA LEU A 35 -1.82 -13.90 -17.78
C LEU A 35 -1.41 -14.81 -16.60
N TYR A 36 -0.53 -15.79 -16.86
CA TYR A 36 0.02 -16.66 -15.82
C TYR A 36 0.87 -15.88 -14.80
N TRP A 37 1.78 -15.04 -15.28
CA TRP A 37 2.66 -14.23 -14.44
C TRP A 37 1.91 -13.10 -13.72
N THR A 38 0.89 -12.52 -14.34
CA THR A 38 -0.01 -11.52 -13.73
C THR A 38 -0.65 -12.06 -12.45
N SER A 39 -1.12 -13.30 -12.45
CA SER A 39 -1.69 -13.93 -11.25
C SER A 39 -0.67 -14.05 -10.12
N ILE A 40 0.55 -14.53 -10.44
CA ILE A 40 1.63 -14.69 -9.46
C ILE A 40 2.07 -13.34 -8.89
N LEU A 41 2.31 -12.36 -9.77
CA LEU A 41 2.71 -10.99 -9.38
C LEU A 41 1.65 -10.36 -8.49
N THR A 42 0.37 -10.48 -8.83
CA THR A 42 -0.74 -9.91 -8.05
C THR A 42 -0.78 -10.48 -6.63
N VAL A 43 -0.54 -11.78 -6.46
CA VAL A 43 -0.44 -12.41 -5.13
C VAL A 43 0.73 -11.84 -4.33
N ILE A 44 1.91 -11.71 -4.95
CA ILE A 44 3.11 -11.15 -4.30
C ILE A 44 2.87 -9.69 -3.88
N ILE A 45 2.32 -8.88 -4.79
CA ILE A 45 1.99 -7.48 -4.54
C ILE A 45 0.98 -7.37 -3.39
N GLY A 46 -0.07 -8.19 -3.41
CA GLY A 46 -1.09 -8.22 -2.36
C GLY A 46 -0.51 -8.56 -0.99
N LEU A 47 0.41 -9.53 -0.92
CA LEU A 47 1.09 -9.90 0.34
C LEU A 47 1.97 -8.77 0.87
N ILE A 48 2.73 -8.10 0.00
CA ILE A 48 3.58 -6.96 0.39
C ILE A 48 2.72 -5.79 0.89
N LEU A 49 1.67 -5.43 0.14
CA LEU A 49 0.75 -4.35 0.52
C LEU A 49 -0.01 -4.67 1.81
N ALA A 50 -0.45 -5.91 2.01
CA ALA A 50 -1.09 -6.33 3.27
C ALA A 50 -0.15 -6.17 4.47
N SER A 51 1.15 -6.45 4.29
CA SER A 51 2.16 -6.21 5.32
C SER A 51 2.38 -4.72 5.56
N ALA A 52 2.47 -3.91 4.50
CA ALA A 52 2.63 -2.46 4.59
C ALA A 52 1.45 -1.81 5.32
N PHE A 53 0.22 -2.18 4.95
CA PHE A 53 -1.00 -1.65 5.54
C PHE A 53 -1.05 -1.87 7.05
N SER A 54 -0.67 -3.06 7.52
CA SER A 54 -0.55 -3.35 8.95
C SER A 54 0.45 -2.42 9.63
N ALA A 55 1.62 -2.16 9.05
CA ALA A 55 2.62 -1.28 9.65
C ALA A 55 2.14 0.19 9.70
N ILE A 56 1.48 0.67 8.64
CA ILE A 56 0.95 2.04 8.57
C ILE A 56 -0.15 2.25 9.61
N LEU A 57 -1.07 1.30 9.75
CA LEU A 57 -2.16 1.39 10.72
C LEU A 57 -1.62 1.51 12.15
N VAL A 58 -0.66 0.65 12.51
CA VAL A 58 -0.09 0.65 13.87
C VAL A 58 0.77 1.91 14.06
N TYR A 59 1.51 2.36 13.04
CA TYR A 59 2.21 3.65 13.09
C TYR A 59 1.25 4.85 13.32
N ALA A 60 0.10 4.87 12.66
CA ALA A 60 -0.91 5.92 12.86
C ALA A 60 -1.53 5.86 14.27
N GLN A 61 -1.71 4.66 14.82
CA GLN A 61 -2.17 4.48 16.20
C GLN A 61 -1.15 4.99 17.22
N ASP A 62 0.15 4.75 16.99
CA ASP A 62 1.22 5.22 17.86
C ASP A 62 1.39 6.74 17.85
N LEU A 63 1.06 7.42 16.75
CA LEU A 63 1.11 8.89 16.66
C LEU A 63 0.08 9.58 17.59
N ILE A 64 -1.06 8.94 17.86
CA ILE A 64 -2.13 9.48 18.72
C ILE A 64 -2.57 8.40 19.71
N PRO A 65 -1.75 8.12 20.73
CA PRO A 65 -2.05 7.09 21.72
C PRO A 65 -3.32 7.43 22.49
N GLY A 66 -4.10 6.40 22.85
CA GLY A 66 -5.38 6.55 23.55
C GLY A 66 -6.60 6.77 22.66
N LYS A 67 -6.43 6.96 21.34
CA LYS A 67 -7.54 7.07 20.37
C LYS A 67 -7.49 5.99 19.28
N THR A 68 -7.01 4.79 19.60
CA THR A 68 -6.79 3.70 18.63
C THR A 68 -8.05 3.30 17.87
N GLY A 69 -9.23 3.31 18.50
CA GLY A 69 -10.51 3.04 17.85
C GLY A 69 -10.90 4.10 16.81
N MET A 70 -10.72 5.38 17.13
CA MET A 70 -10.98 6.49 16.19
C MET A 70 -10.03 6.43 15.00
N ILE A 71 -8.73 6.23 15.25
CA ILE A 71 -7.73 6.13 14.18
C ILE A 71 -8.02 4.93 13.28
N SER A 72 -8.31 3.76 13.86
CA SER A 72 -8.66 2.58 13.07
C SER A 72 -9.92 2.79 12.24
N GLY A 73 -10.98 3.35 12.83
CA GLY A 73 -12.23 3.63 12.13
C GLY A 73 -12.04 4.62 10.97
N LEU A 74 -11.28 5.70 11.19
CA LEU A 74 -10.97 6.68 10.15
C LEU A 74 -10.09 6.06 9.06
N PHE A 75 -9.08 5.29 9.43
CA PHE A 75 -8.14 4.69 8.49
C PHE A 75 -8.83 3.66 7.60
N PHE A 76 -9.56 2.72 8.18
CA PHE A 76 -10.33 1.73 7.42
C PHE A 76 -11.46 2.38 6.62
N GLY A 77 -12.20 3.32 7.21
CA GLY A 77 -13.30 4.02 6.53
C GLY A 77 -12.82 4.78 5.30
N LEU A 78 -11.75 5.57 5.41
CA LEU A 78 -11.16 6.29 4.29
C LEU A 78 -10.50 5.34 3.29
N ALA A 79 -9.76 4.33 3.74
CA ALA A 79 -9.09 3.38 2.85
C ALA A 79 -10.09 2.59 2.00
N PHE A 80 -11.15 2.05 2.59
CA PHE A 80 -12.19 1.33 1.85
C PHE A 80 -13.06 2.29 1.01
N GLY A 81 -13.37 3.49 1.52
CA GLY A 81 -14.09 4.50 0.78
C GLY A 81 -13.35 4.93 -0.50
N MET A 82 -12.07 5.30 -0.37
CA MET A 82 -11.21 5.62 -1.52
C MET A 82 -10.98 4.40 -2.41
N GLY A 83 -10.87 3.20 -1.85
CA GLY A 83 -10.77 1.95 -2.61
C GLY A 83 -12.00 1.71 -3.50
N GLY A 84 -13.21 1.95 -2.98
CA GLY A 84 -14.45 1.84 -3.74
C GLY A 84 -14.58 2.88 -4.85
N VAL A 85 -14.29 4.16 -4.54
CA VAL A 85 -14.26 5.24 -5.55
C VAL A 85 -13.21 4.95 -6.61
N GLY A 86 -12.01 4.56 -6.20
CA GLY A 86 -10.91 4.18 -7.09
C GLY A 86 -11.29 3.02 -8.01
N ALA A 87 -11.92 1.97 -7.48
CA ALA A 87 -12.40 0.85 -8.28
C ALA A 87 -13.44 1.29 -9.33
N ALA A 88 -14.37 2.18 -8.97
CA ALA A 88 -15.35 2.72 -9.92
C ALA A 88 -14.68 3.55 -11.04
N VAL A 89 -13.72 4.41 -10.69
CA VAL A 89 -12.98 5.24 -11.66
C VAL A 89 -12.12 4.37 -12.58
N LEU A 90 -11.34 3.44 -12.01
CA LEU A 90 -10.50 2.52 -12.79
C LEU A 90 -11.35 1.59 -13.67
N GLY A 91 -12.52 1.16 -13.19
CA GLY A 91 -13.49 0.39 -13.99
C GLY A 91 -13.98 1.18 -15.20
N GLN A 92 -14.39 2.44 -15.02
CA GLN A 92 -14.77 3.30 -16.14
C GLN A 92 -13.64 3.54 -17.15
N ILE A 93 -12.40 3.64 -16.67
CA ILE A 93 -11.23 3.76 -17.55
C ILE A 93 -11.04 2.46 -18.33
N ALA A 94 -11.14 1.30 -17.67
CA ALA A 94 -11.04 -0.02 -18.33
C ALA A 94 -12.08 -0.17 -19.44
N ASP A 95 -13.33 0.22 -19.17
CA ASP A 95 -14.44 0.12 -20.13
C ASP A 95 -14.25 1.03 -21.35
N LYS A 96 -13.64 2.21 -21.17
CA LYS A 96 -13.40 3.18 -22.25
C LYS A 96 -12.13 2.94 -23.04
N THR A 97 -11.12 2.32 -22.43
CA THR A 97 -9.77 2.20 -22.99
C THR A 97 -9.37 0.74 -23.13
N SER A 98 -8.76 0.17 -22.10
CA SER A 98 -8.53 -1.26 -21.93
C SER A 98 -8.03 -1.54 -20.51
N ILE A 99 -8.05 -2.81 -20.11
CA ILE A 99 -7.46 -3.25 -18.84
C ILE A 99 -5.93 -3.05 -18.81
N GLU A 100 -5.28 -3.08 -19.97
CA GLU A 100 -3.83 -2.88 -20.10
C GLU A 100 -3.43 -1.45 -19.72
N GLN A 101 -4.22 -0.44 -20.12
CA GLN A 101 -3.98 0.95 -19.71
C GLN A 101 -4.17 1.13 -18.20
N VAL A 102 -5.17 0.47 -17.62
CA VAL A 102 -5.37 0.47 -16.16
C VAL A 102 -4.16 -0.13 -15.44
N TYR A 103 -3.61 -1.24 -15.95
CA TYR A 103 -2.38 -1.80 -15.41
C TYR A 103 -1.19 -0.85 -15.55
N GLN A 104 -1.05 -0.14 -16.67
CA GLN A 104 0.00 0.87 -16.81
C GLN A 104 -0.14 1.98 -15.77
N TYR A 105 -1.34 2.53 -15.54
CA TYR A 105 -1.52 3.57 -14.52
C TYR A 105 -1.24 3.05 -13.11
N CYS A 106 -1.83 1.90 -12.75
CA CYS A 106 -1.64 1.27 -11.45
C CYS A 106 -0.18 0.86 -11.17
N ALA A 107 0.61 0.59 -12.21
CA ALA A 107 2.03 0.25 -12.07
C ALA A 107 2.86 1.39 -11.45
N PHE A 108 2.47 2.65 -11.66
CA PHE A 108 3.20 3.80 -11.12
C PHE A 108 2.69 4.27 -9.75
N LEU A 109 1.47 3.88 -9.35
CA LEU A 109 0.87 4.30 -8.08
C LEU A 109 1.77 4.02 -6.85
N PRO A 110 2.45 2.87 -6.74
CA PRO A 110 3.32 2.59 -5.60
C PRO A 110 4.52 3.52 -5.47
N LEU A 111 4.92 4.21 -6.55
CA LEU A 111 6.00 5.20 -6.51
C LEU A 111 5.63 6.41 -5.64
N LEU A 112 4.33 6.69 -5.44
CA LEU A 112 3.87 7.68 -4.46
C LEU A 112 4.30 7.32 -3.03
N GLY A 113 4.67 6.06 -2.78
CA GLY A 113 5.32 5.62 -1.55
C GLY A 113 6.60 6.39 -1.21
N ILE A 114 7.24 7.05 -2.18
CA ILE A 114 8.42 7.89 -1.92
C ILE A 114 8.12 9.03 -0.93
N PHE A 115 6.88 9.53 -0.91
CA PHE A 115 6.45 10.58 0.02
C PHE A 115 6.42 10.10 1.47
N THR A 116 6.48 8.79 1.73
CA THR A 116 6.60 8.28 3.11
C THR A 116 7.93 8.65 3.79
N VAL A 117 8.92 9.15 3.03
CA VAL A 117 10.12 9.80 3.61
C VAL A 117 9.76 11.00 4.49
N LEU A 118 8.65 11.67 4.22
CA LEU A 118 8.16 12.82 4.99
C LEU A 118 7.56 12.42 6.35
N LEU A 119 7.35 11.12 6.60
CA LEU A 119 6.81 10.66 7.89
C LEU A 119 7.80 10.95 9.02
N PRO A 120 7.33 11.45 10.18
CA PRO A 120 8.18 11.69 11.33
C PRO A 120 8.74 10.37 11.86
N ASN A 121 10.01 10.40 12.27
CA ASN A 121 10.59 9.29 13.01
C ASN A 121 9.98 9.28 14.40
N LEU A 122 9.22 8.24 14.71
CA LEU A 122 8.87 7.93 16.09
C LEU A 122 10.13 7.34 16.72
N GLU A 123 10.98 8.18 17.32
CA GLU A 123 12.10 7.71 18.14
C GLU A 123 11.53 6.80 19.23
N GLN A 124 12.04 5.57 19.29
CA GLN A 124 11.81 4.68 20.41
C GLN A 124 12.51 5.29 21.62
N LYS A 125 11.73 5.77 22.59
CA LYS A 125 12.21 6.00 23.94
C LYS A 125 12.23 4.69 24.71
#